data_AF-A0A842PD82-F1
#
_entry.id   AF-A0A842PD82-F1
#
_cell.length_a   1.000
_cell.length_b   1.000
_cell.length_c   1.000
_cell.angle_alpha   90.00
_cell.angle_beta   90.00
_cell.angle_gamma   90.00
#
_symmetry.space_group_name_H-M   'P 1'
#
loop_
_entity.id
_entity.type
_entity.pdbx_description
1 polymer ?
#
loop_
_entity_poly.entity_id
_entity_poly.type
_entity_poly.pdbx_seq_one_letter_code
_entity_poly.pdbx_strand_id
1 'polypeptide(L)'
;MSKRELQHPSLDIVESKGTELSGKKIVLCVAGSVAAYKSIELARLLMRHGAKVTCVMSRASTKMIQPDYMKWATGNDVITKLTGKLEHINIADYKRSDLIIVYPATANTLGKLANGIDDTPISTVLTVGFGSKTPILMALAM
;
A
#
# COMPACT_ATOMS: atom_id res chain seq x y z
N MET A 1 5.32 -33.44 -9.95
CA MET A 1 5.06 -32.60 -8.76
C MET A 1 5.45 -31.17 -9.10
N SER A 2 4.46 -30.33 -9.45
CA SER A 2 4.68 -28.93 -9.79
C SER A 2 5.20 -28.17 -8.56
N LYS A 3 6.25 -27.38 -8.74
CA LYS A 3 6.77 -26.44 -7.74
C LYS A 3 5.61 -25.53 -7.32
N ARG A 4 4.96 -25.83 -6.19
CA ARG A 4 4.33 -24.77 -5.40
C ARG A 4 5.45 -23.82 -5.05
N GLU A 5 5.55 -22.70 -5.76
CA GLU A 5 6.31 -21.56 -5.26
C GLU A 5 5.88 -21.37 -3.80
N LEU A 6 6.85 -21.29 -2.89
CA LEU A 6 6.62 -21.07 -1.47
C LEU A 6 5.92 -19.72 -1.30
N GLN A 7 4.60 -19.72 -1.43
CA GLN A 7 3.75 -18.57 -1.19
C GLN A 7 3.78 -18.26 0.29
N HIS A 8 3.84 -16.96 0.61
CA HIS A 8 3.88 -16.51 2.00
C HIS A 8 2.61 -16.97 2.75
N PRO A 9 2.72 -17.57 3.95
CA PRO A 9 1.56 -18.13 4.68
C PRO A 9 0.41 -17.13 4.94
N SER A 10 0.72 -15.83 4.95
CA SER A 10 -0.31 -14.79 5.07
C SER A 10 -1.34 -14.78 3.95
N LEU A 11 -1.07 -15.44 2.81
CA LEU A 11 -2.03 -15.57 1.72
C LEU A 11 -3.16 -16.57 2.04
N ASP A 12 -3.02 -17.42 3.07
CA ASP A 12 -4.04 -18.39 3.48
C ASP A 12 -5.34 -17.74 3.96
N ILE A 13 -5.31 -16.44 4.31
CA ILE A 13 -6.50 -15.70 4.77
C ILE A 13 -7.30 -15.09 3.62
N VAL A 14 -6.78 -15.11 2.40
CA VAL A 14 -7.41 -14.43 1.26
C VAL A 14 -8.81 -15.02 1.03
N GLU A 15 -9.78 -14.15 0.81
CA GLU A 15 -11.20 -14.52 0.63
C GLU A 15 -11.87 -15.25 1.82
N SER A 16 -11.23 -15.30 2.99
CA SER A 16 -11.80 -15.94 4.19
C SER A 16 -13.03 -15.24 4.80
N LYS A 17 -13.35 -14.01 4.38
CA LYS A 17 -14.52 -13.26 4.85
C LYS A 17 -15.47 -12.81 3.73
N GLY A 18 -15.03 -12.79 2.48
CA GLY A 18 -15.81 -12.35 1.33
C GLY A 18 -14.96 -12.28 0.05
N THR A 19 -15.59 -12.02 -1.09
CA THR A 19 -14.92 -12.02 -2.42
C THR A 19 -15.11 -10.71 -3.18
N GLU A 20 -15.61 -9.65 -2.54
CA GLU A 20 -15.97 -8.38 -3.17
C GLU A 20 -14.76 -7.66 -3.78
N LEU A 21 -13.56 -7.93 -3.28
CA LEU A 21 -12.30 -7.39 -3.75
C LEU A 21 -11.45 -8.43 -4.49
N SER A 22 -12.01 -9.58 -4.86
CA SER A 22 -11.27 -10.63 -5.59
C SER A 22 -10.63 -10.07 -6.86
N GLY A 23 -9.34 -10.35 -7.02
CA GLY A 23 -8.53 -9.86 -8.14
C GLY A 23 -8.16 -8.37 -8.10
N LYS A 24 -8.65 -7.60 -7.12
CA LYS A 24 -8.31 -6.17 -6.98
C LYS A 24 -6.91 -5.99 -6.43
N LYS A 25 -6.15 -5.08 -7.05
CA LYS A 25 -4.81 -4.69 -6.63
C LYS A 25 -4.88 -3.35 -5.90
N ILE A 26 -4.61 -3.36 -4.61
CA ILE A 26 -4.67 -2.18 -3.76
C ILE A 26 -3.26 -1.80 -3.31
N VAL A 27 -2.90 -0.54 -3.52
CA VAL A 27 -1.69 0.03 -2.93
C VAL A 27 -2.07 0.69 -1.61
N LEU A 28 -1.44 0.27 -0.51
CA LEU A 28 -1.65 0.84 0.81
C LEU A 28 -0.43 1.69 1.22
N CYS A 29 -0.59 3.00 1.14
CA CYS A 29 0.38 4.00 1.56
C CYS A 29 0.19 4.32 3.06
N VAL A 30 1.21 4.09 3.87
CA VAL A 30 1.18 4.30 5.32
C VAL A 30 2.04 5.51 5.69
N ALA A 31 1.41 6.66 5.97
CA ALA A 31 2.12 7.86 6.40
C ALA A 31 2.41 7.86 7.92
N GLY A 32 3.25 8.80 8.37
CA GLY A 32 3.71 8.88 9.77
C GLY A 32 2.69 9.49 10.73
N SER A 33 1.74 8.69 11.19
CA SER A 33 0.80 9.02 12.28
C SER A 33 0.71 7.84 13.25
N VAL A 34 0.36 8.10 14.52
CA VAL A 34 0.21 7.06 15.56
C VAL A 34 -0.78 5.98 15.15
N ALA A 35 -1.76 6.30 14.29
CA ALA A 35 -2.70 5.32 13.74
C ALA A 35 -2.06 4.30 12.77
N ALA A 36 -0.76 4.41 12.44
CA ALA A 36 -0.06 3.50 11.53
C ALA A 36 -0.18 2.03 11.94
N TYR A 37 -0.24 1.68 13.22
CA TYR A 37 -0.42 0.28 13.62
C TYR A 37 -1.73 -0.34 13.09
N LYS A 38 -2.78 0.48 12.90
CA LYS A 38 -4.07 0.01 12.35
C LYS A 38 -3.99 -0.31 10.86
N SER A 39 -2.95 0.14 10.14
CA SER A 39 -2.79 -0.19 8.72
C SER A 39 -2.56 -1.69 8.51
N ILE A 40 -2.00 -2.39 9.52
CA ILE A 40 -1.80 -3.84 9.53
C ILE A 40 -3.16 -4.54 9.46
N GLU A 41 -4.09 -4.15 10.33
CA GLU A 41 -5.43 -4.71 10.37
C GLU A 41 -6.21 -4.39 9.08
N LEU A 42 -6.11 -3.15 8.59
CA LEU A 42 -6.72 -2.75 7.33
C LEU A 42 -6.22 -3.61 6.16
N ALA A 43 -4.90 -3.80 6.04
CA ALA A 43 -4.33 -4.64 4.98
C ALA A 43 -4.88 -6.07 5.02
N ARG A 44 -4.93 -6.67 6.22
CA ARG A 44 -5.47 -8.02 6.41
C ARG A 44 -6.96 -8.06 6.09
N LEU A 45 -7.74 -7.07 6.49
CA LEU A 45 -9.16 -7.00 6.18
C LEU A 45 -9.39 -6.99 4.67
N LEU A 46 -8.70 -6.11 3.93
CA LEU A 46 -8.79 -6.04 2.47
C LEU A 46 -8.45 -7.40 1.82
N MET A 47 -7.40 -8.08 2.30
CA MET A 47 -7.03 -9.41 1.81
C MET A 47 -8.10 -10.46 2.08
N ARG A 48 -8.71 -10.46 3.29
CA ARG A 48 -9.80 -11.39 3.62
C ARG A 48 -11.03 -11.22 2.74
N HIS A 49 -11.16 -10.07 2.07
CA HIS A 49 -12.18 -9.80 1.06
C HIS A 49 -11.70 -9.99 -0.39
N GLY A 50 -10.47 -10.49 -0.60
CA GLY A 50 -9.93 -10.90 -1.90
C GLY A 50 -8.89 -9.96 -2.52
N ALA A 51 -8.55 -8.84 -1.89
CA ALA A 51 -7.60 -7.89 -2.46
C ALA A 51 -6.14 -8.37 -2.38
N LYS A 52 -5.35 -8.10 -3.42
CA LYS A 52 -3.89 -8.13 -3.36
C LYS A 52 -3.38 -6.77 -2.88
N VAL A 53 -2.75 -6.74 -1.71
CA VAL A 53 -2.30 -5.49 -1.07
C VAL A 53 -0.79 -5.33 -1.14
N THR A 54 -0.30 -4.25 -1.76
CA THR A 54 1.12 -3.86 -1.76
C THR A 54 1.31 -2.61 -0.92
N CYS A 55 2.27 -2.63 0.02
CA CYS A 55 2.45 -1.54 0.97
C CYS A 55 3.59 -0.59 0.58
N VAL A 56 3.36 0.70 0.79
CA VAL A 56 4.36 1.77 0.65
C VAL A 56 4.41 2.53 1.97
N MET A 57 5.58 2.69 2.55
CA MET A 57 5.73 3.32 3.86
C MET A 57 6.59 4.58 3.77
N SER A 58 6.19 5.61 4.51
CA SER A 58 7.02 6.79 4.73
C SER A 58 8.15 6.51 5.71
N ARG A 59 9.25 7.26 5.65
CA ARG A 59 10.32 7.20 6.65
C ARG A 59 9.83 7.47 8.09
N ALA A 60 8.76 8.25 8.25
CA ALA A 60 8.18 8.54 9.56
C ALA A 60 7.40 7.34 10.12
N SER A 61 6.61 6.65 9.28
CA SER A 61 5.89 5.45 9.71
C SER A 61 6.82 4.27 9.99
N THR A 62 7.95 4.14 9.27
CA THR A 62 8.93 3.08 9.56
C THR A 62 9.60 3.21 10.93
N LYS A 63 9.54 4.39 11.57
CA LYS A 63 10.02 4.58 12.96
C LYS A 63 9.02 4.10 14.01
N MET A 64 7.74 3.98 13.65
CA MET A 64 6.67 3.57 14.55
C MET A 64 6.37 2.07 14.40
N ILE A 65 6.29 1.60 13.15
CA ILE A 65 6.10 0.20 12.81
C ILE A 65 7.16 -0.23 11.80
N GLN A 66 7.84 -1.35 12.06
CA GLN A 66 8.86 -1.83 11.13
C GLN A 66 8.20 -2.35 9.83
N PRO A 67 8.83 -2.17 8.66
CA PRO A 67 8.31 -2.67 7.38
C PRO A 67 7.97 -4.17 7.39
N ASP A 68 8.72 -4.98 8.15
CA ASP A 68 8.48 -6.42 8.25
C ASP A 68 7.09 -6.78 8.78
N TYR A 69 6.46 -5.92 9.59
CA TYR A 69 5.09 -6.14 10.04
C TYR A 69 4.11 -6.08 8.87
N MET A 70 4.31 -5.17 7.92
CA MET A 70 3.47 -5.08 6.72
C MET A 70 3.78 -6.21 5.74
N LYS A 71 5.03 -6.68 5.68
CA LYS A 71 5.39 -7.89 4.92
C LYS A 71 4.71 -9.12 5.49
N TRP A 72 4.73 -9.30 6.81
CA TRP A 72 3.97 -10.36 7.48
C TRP A 72 2.47 -10.20 7.30
N ALA A 73 1.95 -8.97 7.28
CA ALA A 73 0.52 -8.74 7.08
C ALA A 73 0.07 -9.15 5.67
N THR A 74 0.87 -8.83 4.65
CA THR A 74 0.45 -8.91 3.23
C THR A 74 1.05 -10.04 2.43
N GLY A 75 2.17 -10.60 2.88
CA GLY A 75 3.01 -11.51 2.10
C GLY A 75 3.77 -10.86 0.96
N ASN A 76 3.68 -9.54 0.78
CA ASN A 76 4.37 -8.78 -0.27
C ASN A 76 5.52 -7.96 0.32
N ASP A 77 6.55 -7.69 -0.48
CA ASP A 77 7.60 -6.76 -0.10
C ASP A 77 7.06 -5.34 0.06
N VAL A 78 7.67 -4.60 0.99
CA VAL A 78 7.22 -3.26 1.39
C VAL A 78 8.15 -2.21 0.80
N ILE A 79 7.58 -1.25 0.08
CA ILE A 79 8.34 -0.19 -0.56
C ILE A 79 8.59 0.93 0.45
N THR A 80 9.85 1.11 0.82
CA THR A 80 10.31 2.15 1.75
C THR A 80 11.24 3.16 1.09
N LYS A 81 11.70 2.86 -0.13
CA LYS A 81 12.60 3.68 -0.95
C LYS A 81 12.33 3.39 -2.42
N LEU A 82 12.54 4.38 -3.27
CA LEU A 82 12.53 4.23 -4.72
C LEU A 82 13.95 4.01 -5.24
N THR A 83 14.09 3.10 -6.19
CA THR A 83 15.37 2.73 -6.81
C THR A 83 15.23 2.66 -8.33
N GLY A 84 16.30 2.25 -9.02
CA GLY A 84 16.27 1.96 -10.46
C GLY A 84 15.32 0.80 -10.84
N LYS A 85 14.70 0.12 -9.87
CA LYS A 85 13.66 -0.89 -10.11
C LYS A 85 12.27 -0.29 -10.39
N LEU A 86 12.13 1.04 -10.34
CA LEU A 86 10.90 1.76 -10.70
C LEU A 86 9.67 1.29 -9.91
N GLU A 87 9.81 1.14 -8.59
CA GLU A 87 8.78 0.59 -7.71
C GLU A 87 7.44 1.32 -7.84
N HIS A 88 7.49 2.65 -7.90
CA HIS A 88 6.34 3.54 -8.04
C HIS A 88 5.59 3.31 -9.37
N ILE A 89 6.31 3.13 -10.48
CA ILE A 89 5.71 2.80 -11.79
C ILE A 89 5.08 1.41 -11.75
N ASN A 90 5.78 0.42 -11.19
CA ASN A 90 5.31 -0.97 -11.16
C ASN A 90 3.99 -1.18 -10.41
N ILE A 91 3.63 -0.27 -9.51
CA ILE A 91 2.41 -0.40 -8.69
C ILE A 91 1.35 0.66 -8.98
N ALA A 92 1.73 1.85 -9.42
CA ALA A 92 0.80 2.98 -9.54
C ALA A 92 0.47 3.37 -10.98
N ASP A 93 1.33 3.01 -11.94
CA ASP A 93 1.13 3.39 -13.34
C ASP A 93 0.01 2.59 -14.01
N TYR A 94 -0.49 3.06 -15.16
CA TYR A 94 -1.65 2.54 -15.92
C TYR A 94 -2.07 1.08 -15.64
N LYS A 95 -3.22 0.90 -14.97
CA LYS A 95 -3.84 -0.41 -14.64
C LYS A 95 -2.98 -1.35 -13.77
N ARG A 96 -1.91 -0.85 -13.14
CA ARG A 96 -1.08 -1.62 -12.19
C ARG A 96 -1.77 -1.78 -10.83
N SER A 97 -2.58 -0.80 -10.43
CA SER A 97 -3.48 -0.88 -9.28
C SER A 97 -4.88 -0.41 -9.64
N ASP A 98 -5.86 -0.93 -8.89
CA ASP A 98 -7.27 -0.55 -9.00
C ASP A 98 -7.63 0.57 -8.02
N LEU A 99 -6.87 0.71 -6.94
CA LEU A 99 -7.08 1.71 -5.88
C LEU A 99 -5.77 1.97 -5.13
N ILE A 100 -5.52 3.24 -4.81
CA ILE A 100 -4.47 3.66 -3.88
C ILE A 100 -5.14 4.20 -2.62
N ILE A 101 -4.84 3.63 -1.47
CA ILE A 101 -5.33 4.08 -0.17
C ILE A 101 -4.16 4.70 0.59
N VAL A 102 -4.34 5.89 1.12
CA VAL A 102 -3.42 6.48 2.11
C VAL A 102 -4.07 6.34 3.48
N TYR A 103 -3.54 5.43 4.30
CA TYR A 103 -3.98 5.26 5.68
C TYR A 103 -2.82 4.87 6.61
N PRO A 104 -2.57 5.64 7.67
CA PRO A 104 -3.13 6.98 7.91
C PRO A 104 -2.62 7.99 6.87
N ALA A 105 -3.45 8.97 6.52
CA ALA A 105 -3.05 10.13 5.73
C ALA A 105 -2.79 11.34 6.64
N THR A 106 -1.54 11.79 6.67
CA THR A 106 -1.15 13.01 7.40
C THR A 106 -1.44 14.26 6.57
N ALA A 107 -1.60 15.42 7.22
CA ALA A 107 -1.72 16.70 6.53
C ALA A 107 -0.52 16.98 5.59
N ASN A 108 0.69 16.56 5.99
CA ASN A 108 1.89 16.66 5.16
C ASN A 108 1.79 15.83 3.87
N THR A 109 1.31 14.59 3.95
CA THR A 109 1.12 13.74 2.75
C THR A 109 0.05 14.31 1.82
N LEU A 110 -1.08 14.80 2.38
CA LEU A 110 -2.13 15.44 1.59
C LEU A 110 -1.64 16.72 0.90
N GLY A 111 -0.95 17.59 1.65
CA GLY A 111 -0.40 18.83 1.13
C GLY A 111 0.61 18.59 -0.01
N LYS A 112 1.47 17.57 0.13
CA LYS A 112 2.39 17.17 -0.94
C LYS A 112 1.67 16.75 -2.22
N LEU A 113 0.65 15.89 -2.11
CA LEU A 113 -0.16 15.49 -3.26
C LEU A 113 -0.86 16.70 -3.92
N ALA A 114 -1.50 17.55 -3.12
CA ALA A 114 -2.23 18.71 -3.61
C ALA A 114 -1.34 19.73 -4.35
N ASN A 115 -0.05 19.81 -3.99
CA ASN A 115 0.91 20.74 -4.58
C ASN A 115 1.87 20.06 -5.58
N GLY A 116 1.66 18.78 -5.92
CA GLY A 116 2.52 18.07 -6.86
C GLY A 116 3.96 17.84 -6.38
N ILE A 117 4.19 17.74 -5.07
CA ILE A 117 5.51 17.47 -4.48
C ILE A 117 5.69 15.96 -4.33
N ASP A 118 6.65 15.37 -5.04
CA ASP A 118 6.87 13.92 -5.15
C ASP A 118 8.22 13.43 -4.57
N ASP A 119 8.65 14.06 -3.48
CA ASP A 119 9.94 13.84 -2.81
C ASP A 119 10.03 12.61 -1.88
N THR A 120 9.00 11.77 -1.80
CA THR A 120 8.95 10.56 -0.94
C THR A 120 8.32 9.39 -1.69
N PRO A 121 8.61 8.12 -1.32
CA PRO A 121 7.98 6.96 -1.98
C PRO A 121 6.45 7.04 -2.05
N ILE A 122 5.80 7.51 -0.98
CA ILE A 122 4.35 7.70 -0.97
C ILE A 122 3.93 8.80 -1.93
N SER A 123 4.55 9.99 -1.85
CA SER A 123 4.13 11.11 -2.70
C SER A 123 4.37 10.83 -4.19
N THR A 124 5.48 10.19 -4.57
CA THR A 124 5.73 9.76 -5.96
C THR A 124 4.71 8.73 -6.43
N VAL A 125 4.33 7.76 -5.60
CA VAL A 125 3.26 6.79 -5.92
C VAL A 125 1.94 7.50 -6.15
N LEU A 126 1.62 8.51 -5.33
CA LEU A 126 0.38 9.27 -5.45
C LEU A 126 0.35 10.14 -6.70
N THR A 127 1.44 10.82 -7.05
CA THR A 127 1.48 11.65 -8.27
C THR A 127 1.40 10.80 -9.54
N VAL A 128 2.09 9.65 -9.58
CA VAL A 128 1.95 8.67 -10.68
C VAL A 128 0.52 8.17 -10.76
N GLY A 129 -0.05 7.68 -9.65
CA GLY A 129 -1.41 7.18 -9.62
C GLY A 129 -2.44 8.24 -10.05
N PHE A 130 -2.25 9.49 -9.65
CA PHE A 130 -3.08 10.62 -10.06
C PHE A 130 -2.98 10.85 -11.58
N GLY A 131 -1.77 10.87 -12.14
CA GLY A 131 -1.53 10.99 -13.58
C GLY A 131 -2.16 9.84 -14.38
N SER A 132 -2.09 8.62 -13.86
CA SER A 132 -2.67 7.42 -14.48
C SER A 132 -4.17 7.25 -14.22
N LYS A 133 -4.82 8.22 -13.56
CA LYS A 133 -6.25 8.24 -13.21
C LYS A 133 -6.69 7.08 -12.31
N THR A 134 -5.76 6.54 -11.53
CA THR A 134 -6.06 5.53 -10.50
C THR A 134 -6.79 6.22 -9.35
N PRO A 135 -7.94 5.68 -8.87
CA PRO A 135 -8.62 6.24 -7.71
C PRO A 135 -7.70 6.31 -6.48
N ILE A 136 -7.69 7.46 -5.81
CA ILE A 136 -6.92 7.70 -4.59
C ILE A 136 -7.89 8.01 -3.44
N LEU A 137 -7.83 7.21 -2.38
CA LEU A 137 -8.58 7.39 -1.14
C LEU A 137 -7.66 7.91 -0.04
N MET A 138 -7.93 9.13 0.44
CA MET A 138 -7.20 9.75 1.54
C MET A 138 -7.96 9.55 2.86
N ALA A 139 -7.50 8.62 3.71
CA ALA A 139 -8.09 8.38 5.02
C ALA A 139 -7.33 9.16 6.10
N LEU A 140 -7.81 10.39 6.36
CA LEU A 140 -7.11 11.37 7.20
C LEU A 140 -6.98 10.92 8.66
N ALA A 141 -5.78 11.10 9.21
CA ALA A 141 -5.49 11.00 10.64
C ALA A 141 -4.36 11.99 10.95
N MET A 142 -4.74 13.14 11.51
CA MET A 142 -3.93 14.36 11.61
C MET A 142 -3.66 14.72 13.06
#